data_AF-A0A945AHR1-F1
#
_entry.id   AF-A0A945AHR1-F1
#
_cell.length_a   1.000
_cell.length_b   1.000
_cell.length_c   1.000
_cell.angle_alpha   90.00
_cell.angle_beta   90.00
_cell.angle_gamma   90.00
#
_symmetry.space_group_name_H-M   'P 1'
#
loop_
_entity.id
_entity.type
_entity.pdbx_description
1 polymer ?
#
loop_
_entity_poly.entity_id
_entity_poly.type
_entity_poly.pdbx_seq_one_letter_code
_entity_poly.pdbx_strand_id
1 'polypeptide(L)'
;MSEDLLPFSDLMLDTNTWRSWVPRDEIAPVFQVDPQGGLGGRSALTIQGNNNPLSCGCWQLPLSGLQNGQHYRVEAYFSTEGVVAPGKSVRAILTDGKQTFYAQLDPVTQDAGWHQLRFDWVQDDAAQGLTLGLYLSGSASGLVRWGDVRLFDLTGREEPAQNLVRLAAISGNPQAPKSPAECLDFYAKQIDAITGQIDLICLPELINTTRLSGDPTEWAEPIPGPTSERLASIALARGAYIGASILERQGQAIYNTALLIDRNGGLIGKYRKTQL
;
A
#
# COMPACT_ATOMS: atom_id res chain seq x y z
N MET A 1 -15.91 24.67 0.08
CA MET A 1 -15.95 24.56 1.56
C MET A 1 -14.65 23.94 2.00
N SER A 2 -13.95 24.48 3.00
CA SER A 2 -12.74 23.82 3.53
C SER A 2 -13.11 22.46 4.13
N GLU A 3 -12.29 21.43 3.95
CA GLU A 3 -12.49 20.09 4.54
C GLU A 3 -12.54 20.15 6.09
N ASP A 4 -12.00 21.20 6.71
CA ASP A 4 -11.90 21.38 8.18
C ASP A 4 -13.24 21.59 8.92
N LEU A 5 -14.38 21.62 8.22
CA LEU A 5 -15.71 21.87 8.81
C LEU A 5 -16.68 20.70 8.68
N LEU A 6 -16.20 19.53 8.26
CA LEU A 6 -17.05 18.34 8.15
C LEU A 6 -17.42 17.83 9.55
N PRO A 7 -18.72 17.64 9.87
CA PRO A 7 -19.09 16.98 11.11
C PRO A 7 -18.62 15.53 11.07
N PHE A 8 -18.04 15.06 12.17
CA PHE A 8 -17.56 13.69 12.31
C PHE A 8 -17.92 13.11 13.67
N SER A 9 -18.02 11.79 13.69
CA SER A 9 -18.01 11.00 14.91
C SER A 9 -16.55 10.79 15.34
N ASP A 10 -16.23 11.27 16.54
CA ASP A 10 -14.91 11.10 17.13
C ASP A 10 -14.79 9.70 17.73
N LEU A 11 -14.04 8.83 17.05
CA LEU A 11 -13.87 7.43 17.47
C LEU A 11 -12.90 7.29 18.65
N MET A 12 -12.21 8.37 19.04
CA MET A 12 -11.29 8.40 20.19
C MET A 12 -11.91 9.04 21.44
N LEU A 13 -13.19 9.44 21.38
CA LEU A 13 -13.87 10.10 22.50
C LEU A 13 -13.91 9.23 23.77
N ASP A 14 -14.17 7.93 23.62
CA ASP A 14 -14.04 6.94 24.68
C ASP A 14 -13.07 5.85 24.25
N THR A 15 -11.83 5.93 24.71
CA THR A 15 -10.80 4.93 24.38
C THR A 15 -11.12 3.53 24.93
N ASN A 16 -12.09 3.38 25.86
CA ASN A 16 -12.48 2.09 26.40
C ASN A 16 -13.31 1.23 25.43
N THR A 17 -13.83 1.83 24.35
CA THR A 17 -14.54 1.07 23.30
C THR A 17 -13.58 0.28 22.42
N TRP A 18 -12.29 0.63 22.45
CA TRP A 18 -11.25 -0.05 21.69
C TRP A 18 -10.74 -1.30 22.43
N ARG A 19 -10.45 -2.35 21.67
CA ARG A 19 -9.91 -3.60 22.21
C ARG A 19 -8.63 -3.98 21.49
N SER A 20 -7.64 -4.46 22.23
CA SER A 20 -6.43 -5.03 21.61
C SER A 20 -6.76 -6.38 20.98
N TRP A 21 -6.20 -6.63 19.80
CA TRP A 21 -6.19 -7.93 19.15
C TRP A 21 -4.77 -8.30 18.75
N VAL A 22 -4.43 -9.57 18.95
CA VAL A 22 -3.16 -10.15 18.57
C VAL A 22 -3.43 -11.45 17.81
N PRO A 23 -2.65 -11.76 16.76
CA PRO A 23 -2.80 -13.00 16.03
C PRO A 23 -2.41 -14.21 16.88
N ARG A 24 -1.38 -14.06 17.74
CA ARG A 24 -0.88 -15.08 18.67
C ARG A 24 -0.23 -14.40 19.88
N ASP A 25 -0.38 -14.98 21.06
CA ASP A 25 0.08 -14.38 22.32
C ASP A 25 1.60 -14.19 22.38
N GLU A 26 2.39 -15.11 21.79
CA GLU A 26 3.85 -15.06 21.84
C GLU A 26 4.48 -13.92 21.01
N ILE A 27 3.69 -13.27 20.14
CA ILE A 27 4.10 -12.10 19.36
C ILE A 27 3.33 -10.83 19.73
N ALA A 28 2.60 -10.84 20.84
CA ALA A 28 1.80 -9.71 21.30
C ALA A 28 2.67 -8.48 21.61
N PRO A 29 2.47 -7.32 20.95
CA PRO A 29 3.07 -6.06 21.36
C PRO A 29 2.44 -5.57 22.67
N VAL A 30 3.01 -4.51 23.23
CA VAL A 30 2.46 -3.83 24.41
C VAL A 30 1.48 -2.75 23.94
N PHE A 31 0.27 -2.79 24.48
CA PHE A 31 -0.81 -1.85 24.19
C PHE A 31 -1.04 -0.93 25.38
N GLN A 32 -1.09 0.38 25.16
CA GLN A 32 -1.43 1.35 26.21
C GLN A 32 -2.29 2.48 25.65
N VAL A 33 -2.99 3.19 26.54
CA VAL A 33 -3.61 4.47 26.24
C VAL A 33 -2.72 5.55 26.85
N ASP A 34 -2.28 6.50 26.03
CA ASP A 34 -1.54 7.68 26.46
C ASP A 34 -2.49 8.89 26.42
N PRO A 35 -2.95 9.43 27.57
CA PRO A 35 -3.96 10.49 27.60
C PRO A 35 -3.52 11.83 26.97
N GLN A 36 -2.22 12.02 26.73
CA GLN A 36 -1.68 13.29 26.19
C GLN A 36 -0.75 13.10 24.99
N GLY A 37 -0.48 11.85 24.58
CA GLY A 37 0.45 11.53 23.48
C GLY A 37 -0.13 11.63 22.07
N GLY A 38 -1.40 12.02 21.93
CA GLY A 38 -2.10 12.14 20.66
C GLY A 38 -1.90 13.49 19.98
N LEU A 39 -2.38 13.58 18.73
CA LEU A 39 -2.38 14.81 17.95
C LEU A 39 -3.09 15.94 18.74
N GLY A 40 -2.44 17.10 18.84
CA GLY A 40 -2.97 18.23 19.61
C GLY A 40 -3.06 18.03 21.12
N GLY A 41 -2.32 17.06 21.69
CA GLY A 41 -2.32 16.76 23.12
C GLY A 41 -3.54 15.95 23.60
N ARG A 42 -4.27 15.33 22.67
CA ARG A 42 -5.40 14.43 22.95
C ARG A 42 -4.91 13.04 23.35
N SER A 43 -5.84 12.16 23.73
CA SER A 43 -5.52 10.75 23.97
C SER A 43 -5.01 10.05 22.70
N ALA A 44 -4.06 9.14 22.87
CA ALA A 44 -3.55 8.23 21.85
C ALA A 44 -3.67 6.77 22.26
N LEU A 45 -3.92 5.91 21.29
CA LEU A 45 -3.79 4.47 21.42
C LEU A 45 -2.39 4.08 20.95
N THR A 46 -1.59 3.50 21.83
CA THR A 46 -0.20 3.17 21.53
C THR A 46 -0.02 1.68 21.32
N ILE A 47 0.90 1.32 20.43
CA ILE A 47 1.37 -0.05 20.25
C ILE A 47 2.89 -0.01 20.21
N GLN A 48 3.53 -0.73 21.13
CA GLN A 48 4.97 -0.80 21.30
C GLN A 48 5.44 -2.23 21.03
N GLY A 49 6.41 -2.38 20.13
CA GLY A 49 7.06 -3.68 19.91
C GLY A 49 7.66 -4.23 21.21
N ASN A 50 7.57 -5.55 21.40
CA ASN A 50 7.96 -6.26 22.62
C ASN A 50 9.39 -6.87 22.54
N ASN A 51 10.30 -6.24 21.80
CA ASN A 51 11.63 -6.75 21.41
C ASN A 51 11.62 -8.02 20.54
N ASN A 52 10.47 -8.40 19.98
CA ASN A 52 10.35 -9.48 19.00
C ASN A 52 10.20 -8.90 17.59
N PRO A 53 11.07 -9.20 16.60
CA PRO A 53 10.90 -8.72 15.23
C PRO A 53 9.62 -9.20 14.55
N LEU A 54 8.97 -10.24 15.09
CA LEU A 54 7.67 -10.74 14.63
C LEU A 54 6.49 -10.08 15.36
N SER A 55 6.74 -9.10 16.25
CA SER A 55 5.69 -8.43 17.03
C SER A 55 4.59 -7.89 16.11
N CYS A 56 3.34 -8.24 16.41
CA CYS A 56 2.20 -7.90 15.57
C CYS A 56 0.91 -7.83 16.39
N GLY A 57 0.13 -6.78 16.19
CA GLY A 57 -1.19 -6.64 16.78
C GLY A 57 -1.84 -5.30 16.43
N CYS A 58 -3.08 -5.11 16.87
CA CYS A 58 -3.83 -3.89 16.62
C CYS A 58 -4.78 -3.50 17.74
N TRP A 59 -5.17 -2.23 17.76
CA TRP A 59 -6.40 -1.78 18.39
C TRP A 59 -7.57 -1.96 17.42
N GLN A 60 -8.68 -2.51 17.89
CA GLN A 60 -9.88 -2.79 17.11
C GLN A 60 -11.09 -2.03 17.66
N LEU A 61 -11.90 -1.50 16.74
CA LEU A 61 -13.18 -0.86 17.03
C LEU A 61 -14.24 -1.32 16.02
N PRO A 62 -15.27 -2.07 16.44
CA PRO A 62 -16.45 -2.32 15.61
C PRO A 62 -17.16 -1.01 15.30
N LEU A 63 -17.39 -0.73 14.01
CA LEU A 63 -18.16 0.43 13.59
C LEU A 63 -19.65 0.10 13.64
N SER A 64 -20.44 1.04 14.16
CA SER A 64 -21.88 0.91 14.30
C SER A 64 -22.60 2.09 13.64
N GLY A 65 -23.89 1.92 13.36
CA GLY A 65 -24.71 2.98 12.75
C GLY A 65 -24.49 3.21 11.26
N LEU A 66 -23.75 2.33 10.58
CA LEU A 66 -23.55 2.38 9.13
C LEU A 66 -24.84 1.94 8.40
N GLN A 67 -25.27 2.71 7.40
CA GLN A 67 -26.51 2.47 6.64
C GLN A 67 -26.21 2.20 5.17
N ASN A 68 -26.88 1.21 4.59
CA ASN A 68 -26.71 0.85 3.18
C ASN A 68 -27.03 2.05 2.26
N GLY A 69 -26.19 2.29 1.26
CA GLY A 69 -26.26 3.40 0.31
C GLY A 69 -25.61 4.70 0.81
N GLN A 70 -25.18 4.78 2.07
CA GLN A 70 -24.47 5.95 2.59
C GLN A 70 -22.99 5.91 2.25
N HIS A 71 -22.41 7.10 2.05
CA HIS A 71 -20.98 7.27 1.77
C HIS A 71 -20.28 7.67 3.06
N TYR A 72 -19.29 6.90 3.50
CA TYR A 72 -18.51 7.17 4.69
C TYR A 72 -17.04 7.40 4.38
N ARG A 73 -16.37 8.14 5.26
CA ARG A 73 -14.91 8.27 5.29
C ARG A 73 -14.41 7.97 6.69
N VAL A 74 -13.32 7.20 6.77
CA VAL A 74 -12.54 7.08 7.99
C VAL A 74 -11.21 7.80 7.81
N GLU A 75 -10.82 8.56 8.83
CA GLU A 75 -9.49 9.13 8.94
C GLU A 75 -8.83 8.67 10.24
N ALA A 76 -7.54 8.39 10.19
CA ALA A 76 -6.75 8.05 11.36
C ALA A 76 -5.38 8.72 11.26
N TYR A 77 -4.91 9.32 12.34
CA TYR A 77 -3.58 9.92 12.38
C TYR A 77 -2.65 9.03 13.17
N PHE A 78 -1.40 8.92 12.72
CA PHE A 78 -0.37 8.24 13.49
C PHE A 78 0.97 8.96 13.48
N SER A 79 1.72 8.77 14.54
CA SER A 79 3.14 9.10 14.60
C SER A 79 3.93 7.86 15.00
N THR A 80 5.22 7.83 14.66
CA THR A 80 6.09 6.70 15.00
C THR A 80 7.38 7.14 15.65
N GLU A 81 7.92 6.27 16.49
CA GLU A 81 9.23 6.41 17.13
C GLU A 81 9.96 5.07 17.01
N GLY A 82 11.17 5.06 16.45
CA GLY A 82 11.95 3.84 16.28
C GLY A 82 11.39 2.80 15.28
N VAL A 83 10.39 3.14 14.47
CA VAL A 83 9.86 2.27 13.41
C VAL A 83 10.67 2.49 12.12
N VAL A 84 11.46 1.49 11.71
CA VAL A 84 12.40 1.60 10.57
C VAL A 84 11.70 1.87 9.23
N ALA A 85 10.55 1.24 8.99
CA ALA A 85 9.79 1.39 7.75
C ALA A 85 8.28 1.51 8.05
N PRO A 86 7.78 2.70 8.44
CA PRO A 86 6.37 2.89 8.80
C PRO A 86 5.41 2.43 7.71
N GLY A 87 5.73 2.69 6.44
CA GLY A 87 4.94 2.24 5.29
C GLY A 87 4.86 0.72 5.09
N LYS A 88 5.59 -0.08 5.86
CA LYS A 88 5.48 -1.55 5.92
C LYS A 88 4.89 -2.05 7.24
N SER A 89 5.15 -1.33 8.33
CA SER A 89 4.83 -1.76 9.70
C SER A 89 3.53 -1.19 10.25
N VAL A 90 3.06 -0.06 9.73
CA VAL A 90 1.87 0.64 10.21
C VAL A 90 0.76 0.53 9.18
N ARG A 91 -0.41 0.06 9.62
CA ARG A 91 -1.58 -0.16 8.77
C ARG A 91 -2.84 0.19 9.53
N ALA A 92 -3.76 0.89 8.90
CA ALA A 92 -5.16 0.88 9.32
C ALA A 92 -5.95 0.05 8.30
N ILE A 93 -6.79 -0.85 8.81
CA ILE A 93 -7.50 -1.83 8.00
C ILE A 93 -8.96 -1.84 8.40
N LEU A 94 -9.85 -1.84 7.40
CA LEU A 94 -11.27 -2.09 7.57
C LEU A 94 -11.57 -3.54 7.16
N THR A 95 -12.18 -4.32 8.04
CA THR A 95 -12.48 -5.75 7.81
C THR A 95 -13.87 -6.12 8.31
N ASP A 96 -14.50 -7.12 7.70
CA ASP A 96 -15.73 -7.78 8.17
C ASP A 96 -15.47 -8.84 9.27
N GLY A 97 -14.21 -9.03 9.66
CA GLY A 97 -13.81 -10.07 10.62
C GLY A 97 -13.74 -11.49 10.04
N LYS A 98 -14.01 -11.68 8.73
CA LYS A 98 -13.97 -12.98 8.03
C LYS A 98 -12.75 -13.12 7.10
N GLN A 99 -11.68 -12.36 7.38
CA GLN A 99 -10.46 -12.27 6.55
C GLN A 99 -10.63 -11.53 5.22
N THR A 100 -11.77 -10.87 4.99
CA THR A 100 -11.91 -9.94 3.85
C THR A 100 -11.28 -8.61 4.22
N PHE A 101 -10.29 -8.19 3.44
CA PHE A 101 -9.72 -6.84 3.51
C PHE A 101 -10.59 -5.91 2.66
N TYR A 102 -11.36 -5.03 3.28
CA TYR A 102 -12.16 -4.03 2.54
C TYR A 102 -11.29 -2.86 2.10
N ALA A 103 -10.35 -2.46 2.95
CA ALA A 103 -9.40 -1.41 2.64
C ALA A 103 -8.16 -1.47 3.50
N GLN A 104 -7.04 -1.07 2.92
CA GLN A 104 -5.88 -0.57 3.64
C GLN A 104 -5.86 0.94 3.45
N LEU A 105 -5.81 1.70 4.54
CA LEU A 105 -5.65 3.14 4.43
C LEU A 105 -4.18 3.45 4.11
N ASP A 106 -3.97 4.31 3.11
CA ASP A 106 -2.64 4.78 2.70
C ASP A 106 -2.39 6.21 3.20
N PRO A 107 -1.12 6.57 3.47
CA PRO A 107 -0.78 7.91 3.94
C PRO A 107 -1.03 8.95 2.86
N VAL A 108 -1.87 9.95 3.18
CA VAL A 108 -2.25 11.03 2.26
C VAL A 108 -1.53 12.34 2.53
N THR A 109 -1.05 12.56 3.76
CA THR A 109 -0.29 13.75 4.17
C THR A 109 0.68 13.44 5.32
N GLN A 110 1.70 14.27 5.46
CA GLN A 110 2.57 14.32 6.64
C GLN A 110 2.62 15.76 7.16
N ASP A 111 2.26 15.97 8.42
CA ASP A 111 2.33 17.27 9.09
C ASP A 111 2.84 17.12 10.53
N ALA A 112 3.80 17.96 10.92
CA ALA A 112 4.37 18.00 12.26
C ALA A 112 4.75 16.62 12.87
N GLY A 113 5.22 15.67 12.04
CA GLY A 113 5.59 14.32 12.48
C GLY A 113 4.44 13.31 12.61
N TRP A 114 3.22 13.72 12.24
CA TRP A 114 2.05 12.86 12.10
C TRP A 114 1.76 12.58 10.64
N HIS A 115 1.21 11.39 10.39
CA HIS A 115 0.77 10.92 9.09
C HIS A 115 -0.74 10.71 9.14
N GLN A 116 -1.45 11.18 8.12
CA GLN A 116 -2.87 10.95 7.97
C GLN A 116 -3.12 9.77 7.06
N LEU A 117 -3.91 8.82 7.53
CA LEU A 117 -4.48 7.73 6.76
C LEU A 117 -5.95 8.04 6.46
N ARG A 118 -6.42 7.82 5.22
CA ARG A 118 -7.81 8.08 4.80
C ARG A 118 -8.35 6.95 3.94
N PHE A 119 -9.62 6.60 4.12
CA PHE A 119 -10.35 5.72 3.21
C PHE A 119 -11.83 6.09 3.15
N ASP A 120 -12.38 6.10 1.94
CA ASP A 120 -13.75 6.46 1.61
C ASP A 120 -14.46 5.24 1.02
N TRP A 121 -15.70 4.97 1.41
CA TRP A 121 -16.49 3.88 0.85
C TRP A 121 -17.98 4.16 0.85
N VAL A 122 -18.67 3.56 -0.12
CA VAL A 122 -20.13 3.45 -0.08
C VAL A 122 -20.48 2.17 0.68
N GLN A 123 -21.27 2.31 1.73
CA GLN A 123 -21.76 1.19 2.52
C GLN A 123 -22.76 0.39 1.68
N ASP A 124 -22.49 -0.91 1.53
CA ASP A 124 -23.38 -1.83 0.84
C ASP A 124 -23.62 -3.11 1.67
N ASP A 125 -24.37 -4.05 1.09
CA ASP A 125 -24.64 -5.34 1.73
C ASP A 125 -23.41 -6.24 1.80
N ALA A 126 -22.40 -6.02 0.96
CA ALA A 126 -21.14 -6.73 1.03
C ALA A 126 -20.31 -6.25 2.24
N ALA A 127 -20.40 -4.98 2.64
CA ALA A 127 -19.58 -4.36 3.67
C ALA A 127 -20.24 -4.33 5.06
N GLN A 128 -20.94 -5.38 5.52
CA GLN A 128 -21.60 -5.37 6.83
C GLN A 128 -20.67 -5.76 7.99
N GLY A 129 -20.91 -5.19 9.18
CA GLY A 129 -20.18 -5.57 10.41
C GLY A 129 -18.72 -5.12 10.44
N LEU A 130 -18.41 -3.98 9.83
CA LEU A 130 -17.03 -3.52 9.68
C LEU A 130 -16.38 -3.21 11.03
N THR A 131 -15.15 -3.65 11.17
CA THR A 131 -14.26 -3.36 12.30
C THR A 131 -13.04 -2.63 11.77
N LEU A 132 -12.73 -1.47 12.37
CA LEU A 132 -11.51 -0.73 12.12
C LEU A 132 -10.39 -1.28 13.00
N GLY A 133 -9.29 -1.71 12.40
CA GLY A 133 -8.08 -2.15 13.09
C GLY A 133 -6.90 -1.21 12.81
N LEU A 134 -6.22 -0.78 13.86
CA LEU A 134 -5.04 0.09 13.83
C LEU A 134 -3.79 -0.71 14.25
N TYR A 135 -2.96 -1.10 13.29
CA TYR A 135 -1.92 -2.12 13.45
C TYR A 135 -0.52 -1.55 13.60
N LEU A 136 0.30 -2.26 14.39
CA LEU A 136 1.75 -2.29 14.28
C LEU A 136 2.19 -3.73 14.00
N SER A 137 3.04 -3.93 13.01
CA SER A 137 3.60 -5.24 12.69
C SER A 137 5.08 -5.16 12.28
N GLY A 138 5.82 -6.22 12.58
CA GLY A 138 7.21 -6.36 12.12
C GLY A 138 8.17 -5.32 12.69
N SER A 139 7.84 -4.73 13.85
CA SER A 139 8.67 -3.73 14.51
C SER A 139 9.02 -4.20 15.92
N ALA A 140 10.29 -4.56 16.12
CA ALA A 140 10.74 -5.17 17.38
C ALA A 140 10.63 -4.22 18.56
N SER A 141 11.06 -2.97 18.39
CA SER A 141 11.13 -1.97 19.46
C SER A 141 10.51 -0.64 19.06
N GLY A 142 9.86 -0.56 17.89
CA GLY A 142 9.20 0.67 17.47
C GLY A 142 7.88 0.89 18.18
N LEU A 143 7.52 2.17 18.30
CA LEU A 143 6.28 2.66 18.85
C LEU A 143 5.45 3.30 17.73
N VAL A 144 4.16 2.98 17.68
CA VAL A 144 3.18 3.79 16.97
C VAL A 144 2.21 4.41 17.97
N ARG A 145 1.89 5.68 17.78
CA ARG A 145 0.82 6.39 18.49
C ARG A 145 -0.27 6.69 17.49
N TRP A 146 -1.47 6.17 17.72
CA TRP A 146 -2.66 6.47 16.95
C TRP A 146 -3.48 7.55 17.64
N GLY A 147 -3.86 8.59 16.92
CA GLY A 147 -4.63 9.71 17.44
C GLY A 147 -5.69 10.16 16.46
N ASP A 148 -6.68 10.90 16.97
CA ASP A 148 -7.63 11.66 16.18
C ASP A 148 -8.32 10.85 15.07
N VAL A 149 -8.88 9.70 15.46
CA VAL A 149 -9.56 8.78 14.56
C VAL A 149 -11.01 9.24 14.39
N ARG A 150 -11.42 9.48 13.14
CA ARG A 150 -12.68 10.15 12.80
C ARG A 150 -13.47 9.34 11.78
N LEU A 151 -14.79 9.31 11.96
CA LEU A 151 -15.74 8.77 10.98
C LEU A 151 -16.65 9.89 10.48
N PHE A 152 -16.69 10.08 9.17
CA PHE A 152 -17.52 11.08 8.50
C PHE A 152 -18.64 10.40 7.73
N ASP A 153 -19.83 10.98 7.80
CA ASP A 153 -20.91 10.72 6.83
C ASP A 153 -20.82 11.77 5.72
N LEU A 154 -20.48 11.30 4.53
CA LEU A 154 -20.31 12.09 3.31
C LEU A 154 -21.54 11.99 2.39
N THR A 155 -22.63 11.36 2.83
CA THR A 155 -23.83 11.15 2.03
C THR A 155 -24.40 12.47 1.49
N GLY A 156 -24.72 12.49 0.20
CA GLY A 156 -25.27 13.67 -0.47
C GLY A 156 -24.24 14.77 -0.76
N ARG A 157 -22.95 14.56 -0.46
CA ARG A 157 -21.88 15.46 -0.88
C ARG A 157 -21.38 15.08 -2.28
N GLU A 158 -20.96 16.07 -3.05
CA GLU A 158 -20.24 15.81 -4.30
C GLU A 158 -18.97 15.03 -3.97
N GLU A 159 -18.79 13.89 -4.63
CA GLU A 159 -17.52 13.18 -4.56
C GLU A 159 -16.40 14.07 -5.08
N PRO A 160 -15.22 14.07 -4.44
CA PRO A 160 -14.04 14.68 -5.03
C PRO A 160 -13.89 14.16 -6.46
N ALA A 161 -13.49 15.04 -7.39
CA ALA A 161 -13.21 14.62 -8.75
C ALA A 161 -12.25 13.42 -8.70
N GLN A 162 -12.75 12.25 -9.12
CA GLN A 162 -11.93 11.05 -9.09
C GLN A 162 -10.79 11.27 -10.08
N ASN A 163 -9.55 11.24 -9.58
CA ASN A 163 -8.36 11.17 -10.43
C ASN A 163 -8.30 9.75 -11.00
N LEU A 164 -9.21 9.43 -11.90
CA LEU A 164 -9.31 8.13 -12.53
C LEU A 164 -7.98 7.83 -13.23
N VAL A 165 -7.34 6.74 -12.82
CA VAL A 165 -6.13 6.22 -13.45
C VAL A 165 -6.56 5.16 -14.46
N ARG A 166 -6.23 5.35 -15.73
CA ARG A 166 -6.40 4.31 -16.75
C ARG A 166 -5.24 3.34 -16.68
N LEU A 167 -5.53 2.11 -16.28
CA LEU A 167 -4.56 1.03 -16.14
C LEU A 167 -4.62 0.07 -17.34
N ALA A 168 -3.46 -0.33 -17.86
CA ALA A 168 -3.33 -1.47 -18.76
C ALA A 168 -2.52 -2.58 -18.08
N ALA A 169 -3.15 -3.74 -17.86
CA ALA A 169 -2.45 -4.95 -17.42
C ALA A 169 -2.13 -5.82 -18.63
N ILE A 170 -0.83 -6.00 -18.91
CA ILE A 170 -0.37 -6.85 -20.01
C ILE A 170 -0.20 -8.28 -19.50
N SER A 171 -0.70 -9.26 -20.25
CA SER A 171 -0.57 -10.68 -19.94
C SER A 171 0.07 -11.45 -21.10
N GLY A 172 0.34 -12.74 -20.87
CA GLY A 172 0.95 -13.61 -21.87
C GLY A 172 2.48 -13.71 -21.78
N ASN A 173 3.04 -14.56 -22.64
CA ASN A 173 4.47 -14.86 -22.68
C ASN A 173 4.99 -14.92 -24.13
N PRO A 174 6.25 -14.54 -24.37
CA PRO A 174 6.92 -14.78 -25.64
C PRO A 174 6.97 -16.28 -25.96
N GLN A 175 6.93 -16.62 -27.25
CA GLN A 175 7.06 -18.00 -27.74
C GLN A 175 8.52 -18.30 -28.04
N ALA A 176 9.14 -19.13 -27.19
CA ALA A 176 10.54 -19.57 -27.33
C ALA A 176 11.56 -18.43 -27.56
N PRO A 177 11.62 -17.42 -26.66
CA PRO A 177 12.60 -16.35 -26.77
C PRO A 177 14.03 -16.90 -26.62
N LYS A 178 15.00 -16.21 -27.22
CA LYS A 178 16.42 -16.56 -27.17
C LYS A 178 17.27 -15.55 -26.41
N SER A 179 16.70 -14.42 -26.02
CA SER A 179 17.38 -13.38 -25.25
C SER A 179 16.39 -12.53 -24.46
N PRO A 180 16.86 -11.80 -23.43
CA PRO A 180 16.05 -10.78 -22.75
C PRO A 180 15.44 -9.74 -23.67
N ALA A 181 16.16 -9.35 -24.72
CA ALA A 181 15.67 -8.40 -25.71
C ALA A 181 14.42 -8.94 -26.45
N GLU A 182 14.42 -10.22 -26.83
CA GLU A 182 13.27 -10.87 -27.47
C GLU A 182 12.08 -11.01 -26.51
N CYS A 183 12.33 -11.27 -25.22
CA CYS A 183 11.25 -11.26 -24.23
C CYS A 183 10.61 -9.86 -24.14
N LEU A 184 11.44 -8.81 -24.13
CA LEU A 184 10.97 -7.44 -24.04
C LEU A 184 10.30 -6.96 -25.34
N ASP A 185 10.69 -7.48 -26.52
CA ASP A 185 10.01 -7.21 -27.79
C ASP A 185 8.55 -7.65 -27.77
N PHE A 186 8.27 -8.82 -27.18
CA PHE A 186 6.91 -9.31 -27.01
C PHE A 186 6.06 -8.32 -26.18
N TYR A 187 6.57 -7.84 -25.05
CA TYR A 187 5.84 -6.89 -24.20
C TYR A 187 5.73 -5.50 -24.84
N ALA A 188 6.81 -5.01 -25.48
CA ALA A 188 6.79 -3.74 -26.19
C ALA A 188 5.74 -3.73 -27.29
N LYS A 189 5.61 -4.82 -28.07
CA LYS A 189 4.57 -4.96 -29.10
C LYS A 189 3.15 -4.91 -28.52
N GLN A 190 2.93 -5.49 -27.34
CA GLN A 190 1.63 -5.43 -26.68
C GLN A 190 1.32 -4.05 -26.14
N ILE A 191 2.30 -3.38 -25.53
CA ILE A 191 2.18 -1.96 -25.17
C ILE A 191 1.85 -1.14 -26.41
N ASP A 192 2.49 -1.48 -27.54
CA ASP A 192 2.30 -0.74 -28.78
C ASP A 192 0.89 -0.81 -29.35
N ALA A 193 0.24 -1.96 -29.16
CA ALA A 193 -1.13 -2.20 -29.58
C ALA A 193 -2.18 -1.49 -28.69
N ILE A 194 -1.81 -0.93 -27.53
CA ILE A 194 -2.77 -0.22 -26.68
C ILE A 194 -3.18 1.11 -27.33
N THR A 195 -4.49 1.32 -27.45
CA THR A 195 -5.08 2.56 -27.94
C THR A 195 -5.51 3.48 -26.78
N GLY A 196 -5.40 4.79 -27.00
CA GLY A 196 -5.74 5.83 -26.00
C GLY A 196 -4.65 6.07 -24.95
N GLN A 197 -4.84 7.12 -24.14
CA GLN A 197 -3.86 7.61 -23.15
C GLN A 197 -3.80 6.76 -21.88
N ILE A 198 -2.87 5.82 -21.73
CA ILE A 198 -2.75 5.03 -20.49
C ILE A 198 -1.95 5.79 -19.45
N ASP A 199 -2.36 5.74 -18.18
CA ASP A 199 -1.64 6.37 -17.07
C ASP A 199 -0.64 5.40 -16.44
N LEU A 200 -1.00 4.12 -16.31
CA LEU A 200 -0.15 3.08 -15.74
C LEU A 200 -0.21 1.78 -16.55
N ILE A 201 0.95 1.28 -16.95
CA ILE A 201 1.12 -0.02 -17.60
C ILE A 201 1.73 -0.99 -16.59
N CYS A 202 1.07 -2.11 -16.34
CA CYS A 202 1.55 -3.18 -15.47
C CYS A 202 1.99 -4.38 -16.32
N LEU A 203 3.27 -4.75 -16.21
CA LEU A 203 3.87 -5.90 -16.86
C LEU A 203 4.01 -7.09 -15.89
N PRO A 204 4.09 -8.34 -16.40
CA PRO A 204 4.23 -9.53 -15.57
C PRO A 204 5.55 -9.63 -14.76
N GLU A 205 5.65 -10.72 -13.99
CA GLU A 205 6.86 -11.07 -13.25
C GLU A 205 8.00 -11.51 -14.20
N LEU A 206 9.25 -11.11 -13.89
CA LEU A 206 10.48 -11.53 -14.58
C LEU A 206 10.44 -11.42 -16.12
N ILE A 207 10.02 -10.27 -16.64
CA ILE A 207 9.79 -10.08 -18.08
C ILE A 207 11.04 -10.24 -18.94
N ASN A 208 12.24 -10.05 -18.39
CA ASN A 208 13.50 -10.17 -19.13
C ASN A 208 13.99 -11.63 -19.23
N THR A 209 13.40 -12.56 -18.48
CA THR A 209 13.81 -13.97 -18.50
C THR A 209 12.68 -14.97 -18.69
N THR A 210 11.43 -14.50 -18.82
CA THR A 210 10.29 -15.38 -19.02
C THR A 210 10.49 -16.29 -20.25
N ARG A 211 10.24 -17.59 -20.07
CA ARG A 211 10.33 -18.64 -21.11
C ARG A 211 11.69 -18.78 -21.81
N LEU A 212 12.76 -18.14 -21.34
CA LEU A 212 14.12 -18.43 -21.83
C LEU A 212 14.52 -19.86 -21.44
N SER A 213 15.19 -20.56 -22.36
CA SER A 213 15.79 -21.86 -22.07
C SER A 213 17.18 -21.69 -21.42
N GLY A 214 17.55 -22.62 -20.53
CA GLY A 214 18.85 -22.62 -19.84
C GLY A 214 18.75 -22.08 -18.42
N ASP A 215 19.89 -21.71 -17.85
CA ASP A 215 19.95 -21.11 -16.52
C ASP A 215 19.52 -19.62 -16.61
N PRO A 216 18.40 -19.22 -15.97
CA PRO A 216 17.93 -17.84 -16.05
C PRO A 216 18.93 -16.84 -15.47
N THR A 217 19.84 -17.26 -14.57
CA THR A 217 20.82 -16.37 -13.97
C THR A 217 21.81 -15.82 -15.00
N GLU A 218 22.10 -16.55 -16.08
CA GLU A 218 22.95 -16.08 -17.18
C GLU A 218 22.39 -14.82 -17.87
N TRP A 219 21.07 -14.63 -17.76
CA TRP A 219 20.31 -13.54 -18.39
C TRP A 219 19.92 -12.42 -17.41
N ALA A 220 20.38 -12.49 -16.16
CA ALA A 220 20.09 -11.48 -15.16
C ALA A 220 20.83 -10.16 -15.48
N GLU A 221 20.11 -9.04 -15.36
CA GLU A 221 20.60 -7.72 -15.78
C GLU A 221 20.80 -6.77 -14.59
N PRO A 222 21.78 -5.83 -14.65
CA PRO A 222 21.90 -4.79 -13.64
C PRO A 222 20.73 -3.80 -13.72
N ILE A 223 20.55 -3.01 -12.67
CA ILE A 223 19.55 -1.92 -12.60
C ILE A 223 20.25 -0.66 -12.07
N PRO A 224 20.37 0.41 -12.87
CA PRO A 224 19.96 0.52 -14.28
C PRO A 224 20.71 -0.45 -15.24
N GLY A 225 20.08 -0.76 -16.37
CA GLY A 225 20.54 -1.71 -17.37
C GLY A 225 19.53 -1.91 -18.52
N PRO A 226 19.81 -2.81 -19.48
CA PRO A 226 19.14 -2.85 -20.78
C PRO A 226 17.61 -2.87 -20.73
N THR A 227 17.01 -3.75 -19.92
CA THR A 227 15.56 -3.81 -19.77
C THR A 227 15.01 -2.53 -19.15
N SER A 228 15.60 -2.05 -18.04
CA SER A 228 15.12 -0.85 -17.35
C SER A 228 15.23 0.43 -18.20
N GLU A 229 16.28 0.56 -19.03
CA GLU A 229 16.48 1.71 -19.92
C GLU A 229 15.51 1.69 -21.11
N ARG A 230 15.23 0.50 -21.65
CA ARG A 230 14.22 0.35 -22.70
C ARG A 230 12.82 0.63 -22.16
N LEU A 231 12.49 0.15 -20.97
CA LEU A 231 11.22 0.50 -20.31
C LEU A 231 11.12 2.00 -20.02
N ALA A 232 12.21 2.66 -19.60
CA ALA A 232 12.26 4.11 -19.43
C ALA A 232 11.93 4.87 -20.72
N SER A 233 12.49 4.42 -21.85
CA SER A 233 12.20 5.00 -23.16
C SER A 233 10.73 4.82 -23.57
N ILE A 234 10.14 3.64 -23.30
CA ILE A 234 8.72 3.37 -23.57
C ILE A 234 7.83 4.24 -22.68
N ALA A 235 8.15 4.36 -21.38
CA ALA A 235 7.40 5.17 -20.43
C ALA A 235 7.35 6.64 -20.85
N LEU A 236 8.51 7.20 -21.21
CA LEU A 236 8.63 8.56 -21.73
C LEU A 236 7.82 8.75 -23.02
N ALA A 237 7.93 7.83 -23.98
CA ALA A 237 7.22 7.92 -25.25
C ALA A 237 5.70 7.82 -25.11
N ARG A 238 5.21 7.04 -24.12
CA ARG A 238 3.79 6.85 -23.83
C ARG A 238 3.22 7.91 -22.88
N GLY A 239 4.08 8.67 -22.19
CA GLY A 239 3.67 9.54 -21.10
C GLY A 239 2.99 8.78 -19.96
N ALA A 240 3.41 7.54 -19.71
CA ALA A 240 2.75 6.61 -18.79
C ALA A 240 3.75 6.07 -17.76
N TYR A 241 3.29 5.73 -16.56
CA TYR A 241 4.07 4.92 -15.62
C TYR A 241 4.17 3.48 -16.12
N ILE A 242 5.28 2.82 -15.82
CA ILE A 242 5.45 1.39 -16.07
C ILE A 242 5.87 0.68 -14.79
N GLY A 243 5.03 -0.25 -14.35
CA GLY A 243 5.37 -1.27 -13.35
C GLY A 243 5.81 -2.55 -14.04
N ALA A 244 6.98 -3.08 -13.68
CA ALA A 244 7.52 -4.32 -14.24
C ALA A 244 8.31 -5.10 -13.20
N SER A 245 8.63 -6.37 -13.47
CA SER A 245 9.60 -7.13 -12.68
C SER A 245 10.66 -7.76 -13.58
N ILE A 246 11.91 -7.71 -13.14
CA ILE A 246 13.05 -8.27 -13.85
C ILE A 246 13.91 -9.13 -12.93
N LEU A 247 14.65 -10.07 -13.51
CA LEU A 247 15.73 -10.78 -12.84
C LEU A 247 16.96 -9.86 -12.77
N GLU A 248 17.18 -9.29 -11.59
CA GLU A 248 18.25 -8.34 -11.31
C GLU A 248 19.56 -9.06 -10.94
N ARG A 249 20.68 -8.58 -11.48
CA ARG A 249 22.04 -8.92 -11.03
C ARG A 249 22.68 -7.74 -10.29
N GLN A 250 23.10 -7.96 -9.05
CA GLN A 250 23.96 -7.04 -8.30
C GLN A 250 25.21 -7.78 -7.81
N GLY A 251 26.33 -7.60 -8.52
CA GLY A 251 27.54 -8.37 -8.28
C GLY A 251 27.28 -9.87 -8.47
N GLN A 252 27.49 -10.65 -7.40
CA GLN A 252 27.23 -12.10 -7.40
C GLN A 252 25.78 -12.45 -7.04
N ALA A 253 24.99 -11.51 -6.52
CA ALA A 253 23.64 -11.76 -6.08
C ALA A 253 22.62 -11.58 -7.21
N ILE A 254 21.60 -12.44 -7.21
CA ILE A 254 20.46 -12.40 -8.11
C ILE A 254 19.19 -12.13 -7.31
N TYR A 255 18.34 -11.24 -7.81
CA TYR A 255 17.08 -10.89 -7.17
C TYR A 255 15.93 -10.88 -8.17
N ASN A 256 14.73 -11.24 -7.70
CA ASN A 256 13.51 -10.88 -8.39
C ASN A 256 13.15 -9.46 -7.94
N THR A 257 13.20 -8.51 -8.88
CA THR A 257 13.09 -7.09 -8.58
C THR A 257 11.98 -6.44 -9.37
N ALA A 258 10.98 -5.91 -8.66
CA ALA A 258 9.98 -5.02 -9.21
C ALA A 258 10.55 -3.60 -9.38
N LEU A 259 10.15 -2.95 -10.47
CA LEU A 259 10.52 -1.60 -10.86
C LEU A 259 9.27 -0.76 -11.09
N LEU A 260 9.36 0.52 -10.72
CA LEU A 260 8.40 1.54 -11.09
C LEU A 260 9.13 2.67 -11.82
N ILE A 261 8.76 2.88 -13.07
CA ILE A 261 9.29 3.92 -13.95
C ILE A 261 8.20 4.98 -14.13
N ASP A 262 8.57 6.25 -14.02
CA ASP A 262 7.65 7.38 -14.19
C ASP A 262 7.45 7.77 -15.66
N ARG A 263 6.48 8.66 -15.88
CA ARG A 263 6.12 9.20 -17.20
C ARG A 263 7.23 9.98 -17.91
N ASN A 264 8.31 10.34 -17.21
CA ASN A 264 9.47 11.03 -17.76
C ASN A 264 10.64 10.05 -18.02
N GLY A 265 10.44 8.74 -17.83
CA GLY A 265 11.47 7.72 -17.96
C GLY A 265 12.37 7.57 -16.74
N GLY A 266 12.03 8.20 -15.60
CA GLY A 266 12.78 8.09 -14.36
C GLY A 266 12.46 6.80 -13.60
N LEU A 267 13.47 6.08 -13.12
CA LEU A 267 13.26 4.96 -12.18
C LEU A 267 12.96 5.51 -10.78
N ILE A 268 11.68 5.50 -10.38
CA ILE A 268 11.20 6.06 -9.12
C ILE A 268 10.87 5.02 -8.05
N GLY A 269 10.88 3.73 -8.40
CA GLY A 269 10.68 2.65 -7.44
C GLY A 269 11.48 1.40 -7.80
N LYS A 270 12.02 0.74 -6.78
CA LYS A 270 12.74 -0.53 -6.88
C LYS A 270 12.46 -1.36 -5.63
N TYR A 271 11.97 -2.58 -5.82
CA TYR A 271 11.62 -3.47 -4.72
C TYR A 271 12.07 -4.90 -5.03
N ARG A 272 12.85 -5.50 -4.13
CA ARG A 272 13.25 -6.91 -4.23
C ARG A 272 12.22 -7.77 -3.50
N LYS A 273 11.74 -8.83 -4.15
CA LYS A 273 10.84 -9.82 -3.57
C LYS A 273 11.49 -10.40 -2.31
N THR A 274 10.78 -10.36 -1.19
CA THR A 274 11.30 -10.78 0.13
C THR A 274 10.88 -12.19 0.53
N GLN A 275 9.76 -12.69 -0.01
CA GLN A 275 9.31 -14.07 0.11
C GLN A 275 9.39 -14.73 -1.27
N LEU A 276 10.34 -15.65 -1.44
CA LEU A 276 10.63 -16.30 -2.72
C LEU A 276 9.65 -17.44 -3.03
#